data_AF-A0A7K0PM97-F1
#
_entry.id   AF-A0A7K0PM97-F1
#
_cell.length_a   1.000
_cell.length_b   1.000
_cell.length_c   1.000
_cell.angle_alpha   90.00
_cell.angle_beta   90.00
_cell.angle_gamma   90.00
#
_symmetry.space_group_name_H-M   'P 1'
#
loop_
_entity.id
_entity.type
_entity.pdbx_description
1 polymer ?
#
loop_
_entity_poly.entity_id
_entity_poly.type
_entity_poly.pdbx_seq_one_letter_code
_entity_poly.pdbx_strand_id
1 'polypeptide(L)'
;MKISEFRKLIREEVKKTLKEAQAPKYKAKHANNNLVAAIYFSWNKAENNNQSLWDKVIQILEQKDCRLINYVVTDSVCEFEFKPLGVQATGPTSQDQLEKYKNQVTDALKPLSGQFTGYDVYIVGS
;
A
#
# COMPACT_ATOMS: atom_id res chain seq x y z
N MET A 1 -43.06 9.68 0.14
CA MET A 1 -42.15 8.88 -0.71
C MET A 1 -42.49 7.42 -0.55
N LYS A 2 -42.66 6.67 -1.65
CA LYS A 2 -42.99 5.24 -1.56
C LYS A 2 -41.73 4.44 -1.24
N ILE A 3 -41.85 3.35 -0.48
CA ILE A 3 -40.73 2.47 -0.10
C ILE A 3 -39.93 1.98 -1.33
N SER A 4 -40.60 1.82 -2.47
CA SER A 4 -39.97 1.46 -3.75
C SER A 4 -39.00 2.52 -4.27
N GLU A 5 -39.29 3.81 -4.07
CA GLU A 5 -38.44 4.92 -4.50
C GLU A 5 -37.20 5.04 -3.60
N PHE A 6 -37.38 4.84 -2.29
CA PHE A 6 -36.28 4.83 -1.33
C PHE A 6 -35.30 3.67 -1.60
N ARG A 7 -35.81 2.47 -1.91
CA ARG A 7 -34.97 1.33 -2.31
C ARG A 7 -34.23 1.57 -3.61
N LYS A 8 -34.80 2.34 -4.53
CA LYS A 8 -34.16 2.72 -5.80
C LYS A 8 -33.01 3.69 -5.53
N LEU A 9 -33.22 4.70 -4.67
CA LEU A 9 -32.18 5.64 -4.25
C LEU A 9 -31.02 4.93 -3.54
N ILE A 10 -31.30 4.01 -2.62
CA ILE A 10 -30.25 3.22 -1.95
C ILE A 10 -29.47 2.37 -2.96
N ARG A 11 -30.13 1.73 -3.92
CA ARG A 11 -29.42 0.93 -4.95
C ARG A 11 -28.56 1.78 -5.85
N GLU A 12 -29.00 2.97 -6.23
CA GLU A 12 -28.23 3.88 -7.06
C GLU A 12 -27.04 4.45 -6.28
N GLU A 13 -27.23 4.79 -5.01
CA GLU A 13 -26.13 5.23 -4.14
C GLU A 13 -25.11 4.11 -3.94
N VAL A 14 -25.54 2.89 -3.60
CA VAL A 14 -24.67 1.71 -3.47
C VAL A 14 -23.94 1.40 -4.78
N LYS A 15 -24.60 1.51 -5.94
CA LYS A 15 -23.95 1.34 -7.25
C LYS A 15 -22.95 2.45 -7.56
N LYS A 16 -23.23 3.68 -7.15
CA LYS A 16 -22.32 4.82 -7.29
C LYS A 16 -21.08 4.62 -6.42
N THR A 17 -21.27 4.26 -5.14
CA THR A 17 -20.18 3.91 -4.23
C THR A 17 -19.39 2.70 -4.72
N LEU A 18 -20.03 1.67 -5.28
CA LEU A 18 -19.35 0.50 -5.87
C LEU A 18 -18.67 0.78 -7.22
N LYS A 19 -19.14 1.77 -7.99
CA LYS A 19 -18.45 2.25 -9.20
C LYS A 19 -17.25 3.13 -8.86
N GLU A 20 -17.36 3.93 -7.80
CA GLU A 20 -16.26 4.70 -7.23
C GLU A 20 -15.25 3.80 -6.51
N ALA A 21 -15.72 2.70 -5.91
CA ALA A 21 -14.92 1.66 -5.26
C ALA A 21 -14.57 0.48 -6.19
N GLN A 22 -14.91 0.55 -7.49
CA GLN A 22 -14.33 -0.38 -8.45
C GLN A 22 -12.86 0.01 -8.52
N ALA A 23 -12.03 -0.70 -7.76
CA ALA A 23 -10.60 -0.45 -7.69
C ALA A 23 -10.11 -0.23 -9.13
N PRO A 24 -9.57 0.95 -9.45
CA PRO A 24 -9.06 1.18 -10.79
C PRO A 24 -8.14 0.01 -11.11
N LYS A 25 -8.22 -0.55 -12.32
CA LYS A 25 -7.19 -1.46 -12.86
C LYS A 25 -5.90 -0.65 -12.96
N TYR A 26 -5.30 -0.34 -11.82
CA TYR A 26 -4.25 0.62 -11.68
C TYR A 26 -2.95 -0.14 -11.86
N LYS A 27 -2.38 -0.03 -13.05
CA LYS A 27 -0.95 -0.28 -13.23
C LYS A 27 -0.25 0.90 -12.60
N ALA A 28 0.07 0.82 -11.30
CA ALA A 28 1.00 1.76 -10.71
C ALA A 28 2.29 1.69 -11.54
N LYS A 29 2.59 2.77 -12.28
CA LYS A 29 3.89 2.89 -12.94
C LYS A 29 4.89 3.25 -11.84
N HIS A 30 5.32 2.24 -11.09
CA HIS A 30 6.39 2.41 -10.12
C HIS A 30 7.66 2.85 -10.84
N ALA A 31 8.46 3.68 -10.19
CA ALA A 31 9.75 4.05 -10.74
C ALA A 31 10.77 2.94 -10.50
N ASN A 32 11.62 2.68 -11.49
CA ASN A 32 12.71 1.70 -11.38
C ASN A 32 13.58 2.01 -10.14
N ASN A 33 14.04 0.95 -9.47
CA ASN A 33 14.83 1.00 -8.24
C ASN A 33 14.10 1.58 -7.01
N ASN A 34 12.81 1.88 -7.09
CA ASN A 34 12.00 2.12 -5.90
C ASN A 34 11.73 0.79 -5.18
N LEU A 35 11.45 0.92 -3.88
CA LEU A 35 11.02 -0.17 -3.05
C LEU A 35 9.50 -0.14 -2.92
N VAL A 36 8.83 -1.26 -3.09
CA VAL A 36 7.40 -1.40 -2.84
C VAL A 36 7.19 -2.34 -1.67
N ALA A 37 6.42 -1.88 -0.67
CA ALA A 37 5.88 -2.72 0.38
C ALA A 37 4.40 -2.99 0.09
N ALA A 38 4.07 -4.21 -0.29
CA ALA A 38 2.71 -4.67 -0.53
C ALA A 38 2.16 -5.32 0.74
N ILE A 39 1.16 -4.70 1.36
CA ILE A 39 0.51 -5.20 2.57
C ILE A 39 -0.84 -5.81 2.18
N TYR A 40 -0.97 -7.13 2.32
CA TYR A 40 -2.22 -7.84 2.08
C TYR A 40 -3.12 -7.74 3.30
N PHE A 41 -4.39 -7.42 3.08
CA PHE A 41 -5.34 -7.21 4.17
C PHE A 41 -6.71 -7.81 3.86
N SER A 42 -7.57 -7.85 4.87
CA SER A 42 -8.96 -8.29 4.74
C SER A 42 -9.88 -7.29 5.43
N TRP A 43 -10.89 -6.79 4.72
CA TRP A 43 -11.93 -5.90 5.28
C TRP A 43 -12.68 -6.52 6.47
N ASN A 44 -12.70 -7.86 6.54
CA ASN A 44 -13.33 -8.60 7.64
C ASN A 44 -12.48 -8.64 8.92
N LYS A 45 -11.23 -8.19 8.86
CA LYS A 45 -10.32 -8.12 10.00
C LYS A 45 -10.37 -6.71 10.58
N ALA A 46 -10.86 -6.57 11.81
CA ALA A 46 -11.12 -5.28 12.44
C ALA A 46 -9.87 -4.40 12.52
N GLU A 47 -8.70 -5.00 12.71
CA GLU A 47 -7.40 -4.32 12.75
C GLU A 47 -7.09 -3.61 11.42
N ASN A 48 -7.52 -4.13 10.27
CA ASN A 48 -7.25 -3.54 8.96
C ASN A 48 -8.14 -2.32 8.65
N ASN A 49 -9.21 -2.13 9.41
CA ASN A 49 -10.07 -0.95 9.32
C ASN A 49 -9.62 0.18 10.28
N ASN A 50 -8.49 -0.01 10.99
CA ASN A 50 -7.97 0.95 11.94
C ASN A 50 -6.92 1.87 11.30
N GLN A 51 -7.23 3.17 11.19
CA GLN A 51 -6.31 4.16 10.64
C GLN A 51 -4.96 4.18 11.36
N SER A 52 -4.93 4.00 12.68
CA SER A 52 -3.68 4.01 13.46
C SER A 52 -2.71 2.86 13.10
N LEU A 53 -3.21 1.77 12.52
CA LEU A 53 -2.34 0.71 11.98
C LEU A 53 -1.60 1.23 10.75
N TRP A 54 -2.32 1.84 9.82
CA TRP A 54 -1.75 2.34 8.56
C TRP A 54 -0.82 3.53 8.79
N ASP A 55 -1.13 4.41 9.73
CA ASP A 55 -0.22 5.49 10.14
C ASP A 55 1.09 4.93 10.71
N LYS A 56 1.02 3.87 11.53
CA LYS A 56 2.21 3.17 12.04
C LYS A 56 3.00 2.51 10.92
N VAL A 57 2.34 1.89 9.95
CA VAL A 57 3.00 1.31 8.77
C VAL A 57 3.77 2.40 8.02
N ILE A 58 3.14 3.53 7.70
CA ILE A 58 3.80 4.64 7.02
C ILE A 58 4.99 5.15 7.84
N GLN A 59 4.82 5.39 9.14
CA GLN A 59 5.90 5.87 10.00
C GLN A 59 7.08 4.90 10.08
N ILE A 60 6.83 3.60 10.22
CA ILE A 60 7.87 2.58 10.28
C ILE A 60 8.67 2.55 8.97
N LEU A 61 7.98 2.72 7.84
CA LEU A 61 8.59 2.65 6.51
C LEU A 61 9.32 3.96 6.13
N GLU A 62 8.85 5.12 6.57
CA GLU A 62 9.51 6.42 6.33
C GLU A 62 10.75 6.65 7.22
N GLN A 63 10.82 6.06 8.41
CA GLN A 63 11.83 6.43 9.41
C GLN A 63 13.28 6.01 9.13
N LYS A 64 13.58 5.28 8.05
CA LYS A 64 14.90 4.63 7.88
C LYS A 64 15.45 4.69 6.47
N ASP A 65 15.72 5.90 5.97
CA ASP A 65 16.39 6.13 4.67
C ASP A 65 15.50 5.89 3.44
N CYS A 66 14.18 5.89 3.60
CA CYS A 66 13.21 5.74 2.53
C CYS A 66 12.16 6.86 2.64
N ARG A 67 11.78 7.48 1.53
CA ARG A 67 10.72 8.48 1.48
C ARG A 67 9.52 7.90 0.76
N LEU A 68 8.34 7.97 1.36
CA LEU A 68 7.10 7.59 0.68
C LEU A 68 6.89 8.50 -0.53
N ILE A 69 6.70 7.88 -1.70
CA ILE A 69 6.41 8.56 -2.96
C ILE A 69 4.91 8.53 -3.21
N ASN A 70 4.30 7.37 -3.03
CA ASN A 70 2.88 7.17 -3.23
C ASN A 70 2.41 5.92 -2.47
N TYR A 71 1.10 5.82 -2.26
CA TYR A 71 0.48 4.57 -1.83
C TYR A 71 -0.80 4.32 -2.65
N VAL A 72 -1.09 3.05 -2.87
CA VAL A 72 -2.26 2.59 -3.62
C VAL A 72 -3.01 1.60 -2.74
N VAL A 73 -4.33 1.76 -2.65
CA VAL A 73 -5.20 0.83 -1.94
C VAL A 73 -6.12 0.18 -2.95
N THR A 74 -6.15 -1.14 -2.96
CA THR A 74 -7.07 -1.97 -3.74
C THR A 74 -8.03 -2.70 -2.80
N ASP A 75 -8.83 -3.62 -3.34
CA ASP A 75 -9.79 -4.41 -2.55
C ASP A 75 -9.13 -5.33 -1.52
N SER A 76 -7.84 -5.65 -1.67
CA SER A 76 -7.14 -6.60 -0.78
C SER A 76 -5.66 -6.31 -0.54
N VAL A 77 -5.09 -5.29 -1.18
CA VAL A 77 -3.67 -4.92 -1.05
C VAL A 77 -3.53 -3.42 -0.88
N CYS A 78 -2.71 -3.01 0.08
CA CYS A 78 -2.18 -1.65 0.17
C CYS A 78 -0.70 -1.67 -0.21
N GLU A 79 -0.37 -1.06 -1.34
CA GLU A 79 1.01 -0.93 -1.82
C GLU A 79 1.55 0.44 -1.46
N PHE A 80 2.69 0.48 -0.79
CA PHE A 80 3.41 1.69 -0.47
C PHE A 80 4.71 1.72 -1.27
N GLU A 81 4.89 2.75 -2.09
CA GLU A 81 6.10 2.94 -2.89
C GLU A 81 7.02 3.95 -2.22
N PHE A 82 8.27 3.53 -1.99
CA PHE A 82 9.29 4.34 -1.35
C PHE A 82 10.48 4.55 -2.26
N LYS A 83 11.01 5.75 -2.20
CA LYS A 83 12.30 6.10 -2.78
C LYS A 83 13.38 6.01 -1.69
N PRO A 84 14.37 5.13 -1.84
CA PRO A 84 15.53 5.13 -0.95
C PRO A 84 16.31 6.46 -1.08
N LEU A 85 16.65 7.09 0.06
CA LEU A 85 17.29 8.39 0.16
C LEU A 85 18.81 8.32 0.03
N GLY A 86 19.44 7.19 0.35
CA GLY A 86 20.87 6.94 0.17
C GLY A 86 21.25 6.50 -1.25
N VAL A 87 20.25 6.35 -2.13
CA VAL A 87 20.41 5.94 -3.51
C VAL A 87 20.46 7.18 -4.41
N GLN A 88 21.58 7.39 -5.10
CA GLN A 88 21.69 8.50 -6.03
C GLN A 88 20.67 8.33 -7.16
N ALA A 89 19.83 9.34 -7.38
CA ALA A 89 18.90 9.38 -8.51
C ALA A 89 19.61 9.41 -9.87
N THR A 90 20.89 9.80 -9.89
CA THR A 90 21.76 9.88 -11.06
C THR A 90 23.14 9.35 -10.70
N GLY A 91 23.29 8.04 -10.70
CA GLY A 91 24.53 7.30 -10.42
C GLY A 91 24.23 5.81 -10.30
N PRO A 92 25.22 4.91 -10.46
CA PRO A 92 24.98 3.48 -10.28
C PRO A 92 24.59 3.23 -8.82
N THR A 93 23.32 2.90 -8.62
CA THR A 93 22.85 2.33 -7.36
C THR A 93 23.35 0.90 -7.29
N SER A 94 24.08 0.51 -6.25
CA SER A 94 24.45 -0.90 -6.13
C SER A 94 23.23 -1.72 -5.76
N GLN A 95 23.04 -2.87 -6.43
CA GLN A 95 21.96 -3.80 -6.12
C GLN A 95 21.99 -4.21 -4.63
N ASP A 96 23.19 -4.34 -4.06
CA ASP A 96 23.40 -4.63 -2.64
C ASP A 96 22.80 -3.58 -1.70
N GLN A 97 22.82 -2.29 -2.08
CA GLN A 97 22.18 -1.24 -1.30
C GLN A 97 20.66 -1.35 -1.37
N LEU A 98 20.09 -1.64 -2.55
CA LEU A 98 18.65 -1.82 -2.71
C LEU A 98 18.14 -3.03 -1.91
N GLU A 99 18.85 -4.16 -1.96
CA GLU A 99 18.52 -5.35 -1.16
C GLU A 99 18.66 -5.09 0.35
N LYS A 100 19.65 -4.27 0.77
CA LYS A 100 19.73 -3.84 2.17
C LYS A 100 18.49 -3.07 2.60
N TYR A 101 18.01 -2.13 1.80
CA TYR A 101 16.77 -1.37 2.10
C TYR A 101 15.54 -2.27 2.15
N LYS A 102 15.42 -3.19 1.19
CA LYS A 102 14.35 -4.21 1.18
C LYS A 102 14.35 -5.04 2.47
N ASN A 103 15.50 -5.55 2.89
CA ASN A 103 15.63 -6.35 4.11
C ASN A 103 15.27 -5.53 5.36
N GLN A 104 15.71 -4.28 5.44
CA GLN A 104 15.38 -3.40 6.56
C GLN A 104 13.88 -3.12 6.65
N VAL A 105 13.22 -2.84 5.53
CA VAL A 105 11.77 -2.64 5.48
C VAL A 105 11.02 -3.93 5.85
N THR A 106 11.50 -5.08 5.37
CA THR A 106 10.95 -6.40 5.71
C THR A 106 11.03 -6.65 7.22
N ASP A 107 12.19 -6.40 7.84
CA ASP A 107 12.39 -6.53 9.29
C ASP A 107 11.52 -5.56 10.10
N ALA A 108 11.33 -4.35 9.58
CA ALA A 108 10.52 -3.33 10.22
C ALA A 108 9.01 -3.64 10.20
N LEU A 109 8.52 -4.34 9.16
CA LEU A 109 7.14 -4.80 9.05
C LEU A 109 6.86 -6.07 9.86
N LYS A 110 7.89 -6.88 10.14
CA LYS A 110 7.77 -8.16 10.86
C LYS A 110 6.97 -8.08 12.18
N PRO A 111 7.11 -7.05 13.05
CA PRO A 111 6.31 -6.91 14.27
C PRO A 111 4.82 -6.70 14.02
N LEU A 112 4.44 -6.21 12.83
CA LEU A 112 3.05 -5.98 12.43
C LEU A 112 2.46 -7.14 11.63
N SER A 113 3.25 -8.15 11.26
CA SER A 113 2.83 -9.27 10.40
C SER A 113 1.53 -9.97 10.87
N GLY A 114 1.32 -10.12 12.17
CA GLY A 114 0.10 -10.71 12.74
C GLY A 114 -1.16 -9.86 12.56
N GLN A 115 -1.03 -8.58 12.22
CA GLN A 115 -2.15 -7.66 12.01
C GLN A 115 -2.61 -7.66 10.54
N PHE A 116 -1.80 -8.16 9.62
CA PHE A 116 -2.13 -8.29 8.19
C PHE A 116 -2.57 -9.73 7.85
N THR A 117 -2.95 -9.98 6.60
CA THR A 117 -3.08 -11.34 6.06
C THR A 117 -1.78 -11.83 5.42
N GLY A 118 -0.92 -10.89 5.02
CA GLY A 118 0.43 -11.14 4.54
C GLY A 118 1.11 -9.81 4.17
N TYR A 119 2.38 -9.87 3.82
CA TYR A 119 3.09 -8.75 3.22
C TYR A 119 4.21 -9.24 2.31
N ASP A 120 4.60 -8.44 1.34
CA ASP A 120 5.76 -8.63 0.49
C ASP A 120 6.50 -7.31 0.30
N VAL A 121 7.81 -7.39 0.13
CA VAL A 121 8.67 -6.22 -0.09
C VAL A 121 9.59 -6.52 -1.26
N TYR A 122 9.48 -5.74 -2.32
CA TYR A 122 10.23 -5.96 -3.55
C TYR A 122 10.80 -4.67 -4.12
N ILE A 123 11.86 -4.83 -4.92
CA ILE A 123 12.48 -3.74 -5.66
C ILE A 123 11.85 -3.74 -7.05
N VAL A 124 11.45 -2.57 -7.52
CA VAL A 124 10.90 -2.40 -8.87
C VAL A 124 12.04 -2.61 -9.86
N GLY A 125 11.86 -3.59 -10.75
CA GLY A 125 12.86 -3.97 -11.75
C GLY A 125 13.29 -2.79 -12.61
N SER A 126 14.60 -2.70 -12.84
CA SER A 126 15.24 -1.79 -13.80
C SER A 126 14.97 -2.21 -15.24
#